data_AF-A0A3D2XUT6-F1
#
_entry.id   AF-A0A3D2XUT6-F1
#
_cell.length_a   1.000
_cell.length_b   1.000
_cell.length_c   1.000
_cell.angle_alpha   90.00
_cell.angle_beta   90.00
_cell.angle_gamma   90.00
#
_symmetry.space_group_name_H-M   'P 1'
#
loop_
_entity.id
_entity.type
_entity.pdbx_description
1 polymer ?
#
loop_
_entity_poly.entity_id
_entity_poly.type
_entity_poly.pdbx_seq_one_letter_code
_entity_poly.pdbx_strand_id
1 'polypeptide(L)'
;MGLFERYLSVWVGLAIITGIVLGSLAPGIFETIASVEYAHVNLVIAVLIWLMIYPMMVQIDFTSLKDVGKKPKGLALTLVINWLIKPFTMALLGWLFFKGLFADWVDPQTATEYIAGMILLGVAPCTAMVFVWSQLTKGDANYTLVQVSINDIIMIFAFAPIAGMLLG
;
A
#
# COMPACT_ATOMS: atom_id res chain seq x y z
N MET A 1 8.68 3.02 23.54
CA MET A 1 8.23 3.85 22.40
C MET A 1 8.92 5.18 22.50
N GLY A 2 9.81 5.47 21.55
CA GLY A 2 10.46 6.78 21.46
C GLY A 2 9.46 7.90 21.11
N LEU A 3 9.89 9.15 21.25
CA LEU A 3 9.07 10.32 20.90
C LEU A 3 8.61 10.29 19.43
N PHE A 4 9.45 9.80 18.52
CA PHE A 4 9.12 9.69 17.10
C PHE A 4 8.00 8.69 16.81
N GLU A 5 8.13 7.46 17.32
CA GLU A 5 7.14 6.38 17.15
C GLU A 5 5.77 6.78 17.72
N ARG A 6 5.77 7.46 18.87
CA ARG A 6 4.54 7.89 19.54
C ARG A 6 3.77 8.94 18.75
N TYR A 7 4.47 9.84 18.05
CA TYR A 7 3.86 10.93 17.28
C TYR A 7 3.89 10.67 15.78
N LEU A 8 4.09 9.42 15.33
CA LEU A 8 4.22 9.06 13.92
C LEU A 8 3.06 9.61 13.07
N SER A 9 1.82 9.50 13.55
CA SER A 9 0.64 10.03 12.84
C SER A 9 0.68 11.56 12.68
N VAL A 10 1.20 12.28 13.67
CA VAL A 10 1.36 13.74 13.61
C VAL A 10 2.44 14.11 12.60
N TRP A 11 3.57 13.40 12.61
CA TRP A 11 4.64 13.61 11.64
C TRP A 11 4.19 13.34 10.20
N VAL A 12 3.43 12.26 9.98
CA VAL A 12 2.83 11.96 8.67
C VAL A 12 1.86 13.07 8.25
N GLY A 13 0.99 13.53 9.15
CA GLY A 13 0.08 14.65 8.87
C GLY A 13 0.81 15.93 8.51
N LEU A 14 1.86 16.29 9.26
CA LEU A 14 2.70 17.45 8.97
C LEU A 14 3.42 17.31 7.63
N ALA A 15 3.93 16.13 7.29
CA ALA A 15 4.59 15.88 6.01
C ALA A 15 3.61 16.06 4.83
N ILE A 16 2.37 15.57 4.97
CA ILE A 16 1.30 15.76 3.96
C ILE A 16 0.98 17.24 3.79
N ILE A 17 0.72 17.97 4.89
CA ILE A 17 0.37 19.39 4.84
C ILE A 17 1.52 20.20 4.22
N THR A 18 2.75 19.96 4.69
CA THR A 18 3.93 20.65 4.16
C THR A 18 4.13 20.36 2.69
N GLY A 19 3.93 19.10 2.26
CA GLY A 19 4.01 18.70 0.85
C GLY A 19 2.98 19.43 -0.03
N ILE A 20 1.73 19.54 0.42
CA ILE A 20 0.67 20.26 -0.31
C ILE A 20 0.98 21.76 -0.40
N VAL A 21 1.44 22.37 0.70
CA VAL A 21 1.78 23.80 0.72
C VAL A 21 2.98 24.10 -0.16
N LEU A 22 4.04 23.28 -0.10
CA LEU A 22 5.21 23.44 -0.97
C LEU A 22 4.85 23.20 -2.44
N GLY A 23 4.03 22.20 -2.74
CA GLY A 23 3.55 21.91 -4.09
C GLY A 23 2.73 23.04 -4.69
N SER A 24 1.94 23.76 -3.87
CA SER A 24 1.14 24.90 -4.33
C SER A 24 1.92 26.22 -4.43
N LEU A 25 2.91 26.45 -3.55
CA LEU A 25 3.72 27.68 -3.56
C LEU A 25 4.87 27.66 -4.57
N ALA A 26 5.42 26.48 -4.87
CA ALA A 26 6.55 26.32 -5.78
C ALA A 26 6.32 25.22 -6.84
N PRO A 27 5.24 25.32 -7.65
CA PRO A 27 4.87 24.29 -8.62
C PRO A 27 6.00 24.01 -9.62
N GLY A 28 6.74 25.04 -10.05
CA GLY A 28 7.86 24.90 -10.99
C GLY A 28 8.99 23.98 -10.49
N ILE A 29 9.25 23.93 -9.17
CA ILE A 29 10.25 23.01 -8.60
C ILE A 29 9.76 21.56 -8.72
N PHE A 30 8.50 21.31 -8.37
CA PHE A 30 7.90 19.98 -8.46
C PHE A 30 7.71 19.53 -9.91
N GLU A 31 7.42 20.44 -10.84
CA GLU A 31 7.40 20.16 -12.27
C GLU A 31 8.79 19.81 -12.80
N THR A 32 9.85 20.52 -12.40
CA THR A 32 11.22 20.11 -12.77
C THR A 32 11.57 18.73 -12.22
N ILE A 33 11.21 18.41 -10.97
CA ILE A 33 11.42 17.08 -10.39
C ILE A 33 10.58 16.02 -11.13
N ALA A 34 9.34 16.36 -11.49
CA ALA A 34 8.44 15.52 -12.28
C ALA A 34 9.02 15.23 -13.67
N SER A 35 9.65 16.23 -14.30
CA SER A 35 10.28 16.12 -15.62
C SER A 35 11.54 15.24 -15.64
N VAL A 36 12.11 14.92 -14.47
CA VAL A 36 13.13 13.88 -14.33
C VAL A 36 12.45 12.50 -14.37
N GLU A 37 11.79 12.22 -15.48
CA GLU A 37 11.15 10.94 -15.76
C GLU A 37 11.78 10.28 -17.00
N TYR A 38 11.79 8.96 -16.99
CA TYR A 38 12.15 8.14 -18.14
C TYR A 38 11.03 7.13 -18.36
N ALA A 39 10.44 7.12 -19.56
CA ALA A 39 9.31 6.27 -19.92
C ALA A 39 8.13 6.35 -18.91
N HIS A 40 7.73 7.57 -18.54
CA HIS A 40 6.67 7.85 -17.55
C HIS A 40 6.96 7.36 -16.12
N VAL A 41 8.22 7.03 -15.82
CA VAL A 41 8.67 6.67 -14.47
C VAL A 41 9.58 7.78 -13.94
N ASN A 42 9.12 8.47 -12.90
CA ASN A 42 9.91 9.50 -12.23
C ASN A 42 11.12 8.88 -11.51
N LEU A 43 12.33 9.23 -11.94
CA LEU A 43 13.56 8.65 -11.42
C LEU A 43 13.80 9.01 -9.95
N VAL A 44 13.44 10.23 -9.54
CA VAL A 44 13.60 10.69 -8.15
C VAL A 44 12.71 9.86 -7.23
N ILE A 45 11.43 9.69 -7.59
CA ILE A 45 10.49 8.87 -6.84
C ILE A 45 10.93 7.40 -6.84
N ALA A 46 11.41 6.89 -7.97
CA ALA A 46 11.90 5.51 -8.07
C ALA A 46 13.06 5.24 -7.10
N VAL A 47 14.03 6.15 -7.00
CA VAL A 47 15.15 6.03 -6.04
C VAL A 47 14.66 6.08 -4.59
N LEU A 48 13.73 6.98 -4.27
CA LEU A 48 13.15 7.08 -2.92
C LEU A 48 12.39 5.80 -2.53
N ILE A 49 11.59 5.25 -3.43
CA ILE A 49 10.88 3.99 -3.23
C ILE A 49 11.90 2.84 -3.07
N TRP A 50 12.97 2.82 -3.87
CA TRP A 50 14.01 1.79 -3.76
C TRP A 50 14.73 1.84 -2.41
N LEU A 51 15.08 3.05 -1.94
CA LEU A 51 15.65 3.27 -0.60
C LEU A 51 14.71 2.79 0.52
N MET A 52 13.39 2.90 0.32
CA MET A 52 12.39 2.41 1.27
C MET A 52 12.25 0.88 1.24
N ILE A 53 12.35 0.25 0.06
CA ILE A 53 12.21 -1.21 -0.11
C ILE A 53 13.45 -1.95 0.39
N TYR A 54 14.65 -1.41 0.15
CA TYR A 54 15.92 -2.02 0.52
C TYR A 54 16.00 -2.54 1.98
N PRO A 55 15.72 -1.73 3.02
CA PRO A 55 15.83 -2.18 4.40
C PRO A 55 14.88 -3.33 4.74
N MET A 56 13.71 -3.39 4.12
CA MET A 56 12.79 -4.51 4.31
C MET A 56 13.30 -5.79 3.67
N MET A 57 13.81 -5.69 2.44
CA MET A 57 14.34 -6.84 1.70
C MET A 57 15.46 -7.54 2.48
N VAL A 58 16.34 -6.76 3.12
CA VAL A 58 17.45 -7.28 3.92
C VAL A 58 16.99 -7.93 5.23
N GLN A 59 15.81 -7.56 5.75
CA GLN A 59 15.23 -8.12 6.97
C GLN A 59 14.51 -9.46 6.74
N ILE A 60 14.43 -9.95 5.49
CA ILE A 60 13.80 -11.23 5.17
C ILE A 60 14.72 -12.38 5.57
N ASP A 61 14.29 -13.16 6.58
CA ASP A 61 14.93 -14.42 6.95
C ASP A 61 14.32 -15.60 6.18
N PHE A 62 15.09 -16.16 5.24
CA PHE A 62 14.69 -17.33 4.45
C PHE A 62 14.56 -18.61 5.27
N THR A 63 15.14 -18.67 6.48
CA THR A 63 15.02 -19.83 7.38
C THR A 63 13.61 -19.90 7.97
N SER A 64 13.02 -18.73 8.25
CA SER A 64 11.66 -18.60 8.75
C SER A 64 10.59 -19.12 7.77
N LEU A 65 10.89 -19.16 6.45
CA LEU A 65 10.00 -19.79 5.45
C LEU A 65 9.78 -21.30 5.69
N LYS A 66 10.68 -22.00 6.37
CA LYS A 66 10.49 -23.44 6.67
C LYS A 66 9.41 -23.67 7.74
N ASP A 67 9.14 -22.65 8.55
CA ASP A 67 8.22 -22.71 9.67
C ASP A 67 6.80 -22.21 9.34
N VAL A 68 6.55 -21.88 8.06
CA VAL A 68 5.28 -21.38 7.52
C VAL A 68 4.07 -22.22 7.96
N GLY A 69 4.23 -23.55 8.03
CA GLY A 69 3.17 -24.48 8.37
C GLY A 69 2.80 -24.56 9.86
N LYS A 70 3.55 -23.91 10.77
CA LYS A 70 3.35 -24.09 12.22
C LYS A 70 2.06 -23.44 12.75
N LYS A 71 1.52 -22.42 12.07
CA LYS A 71 0.30 -21.68 12.50
C LYS A 71 -0.64 -21.38 11.31
N PRO A 72 -1.31 -22.39 10.73
CA PRO A 72 -2.07 -22.26 9.49
C PRO A 72 -3.36 -21.44 9.63
N LYS A 73 -3.99 -21.44 10.82
CA LYS A 73 -5.28 -20.74 11.04
C LYS A 73 -5.18 -19.23 10.86
N GLY A 74 -4.16 -18.60 11.43
CA GLY A 74 -3.95 -17.15 11.31
C GLY A 74 -3.57 -16.72 9.89
N LEU A 75 -2.79 -17.55 9.21
CA LEU A 75 -2.42 -17.34 7.81
C LEU A 75 -3.66 -17.44 6.91
N ALA A 76 -4.45 -18.50 7.04
CA ALA A 76 -5.67 -18.70 6.24
C ALA A 76 -6.65 -17.53 6.42
N LEU A 77 -6.89 -17.07 7.65
CA LEU A 77 -7.74 -15.90 7.90
C LEU A 77 -7.21 -14.64 7.20
N THR A 78 -5.91 -14.40 7.30
CA THR A 78 -5.27 -13.25 6.64
C THR A 78 -5.42 -13.32 5.12
N LEU A 79 -5.19 -14.49 4.53
CA LEU A 79 -5.29 -14.69 3.09
C LEU A 79 -6.73 -14.48 2.60
N VAL A 80 -7.72 -15.01 3.31
CA VAL A 80 -9.13 -14.80 3.00
C VAL A 80 -9.48 -13.31 3.09
N ILE A 81 -9.07 -12.63 4.16
CA ILE A 81 -9.36 -11.20 4.31
C ILE A 81 -8.68 -10.39 3.21
N ASN A 82 -7.39 -10.62 2.95
CA ASN A 82 -6.61 -9.82 2.01
C ASN A 82 -7.00 -10.05 0.55
N TRP A 83 -7.36 -11.28 0.17
CA TRP A 83 -7.59 -11.64 -1.23
C TRP A 83 -9.08 -11.74 -1.59
N LEU A 84 -9.95 -12.13 -0.66
CA LEU A 84 -11.38 -12.31 -0.93
C LEU A 84 -12.25 -11.17 -0.38
N ILE A 85 -11.88 -10.52 0.72
CA ILE A 85 -12.75 -9.51 1.35
C ILE A 85 -12.29 -8.10 0.98
N LYS A 86 -11.00 -7.79 1.20
CA LYS A 86 -10.44 -6.44 1.06
C LYS A 86 -10.63 -5.86 -0.35
N PRO A 87 -10.33 -6.55 -1.47
CA PRO A 87 -10.43 -5.95 -2.80
C PRO A 87 -11.86 -5.60 -3.18
N PHE A 88 -12.81 -6.50 -2.89
CA PHE A 88 -14.22 -6.31 -3.17
C PHE A 88 -14.85 -5.25 -2.27
N THR A 89 -14.48 -5.22 -0.99
CA THR A 89 -14.94 -4.17 -0.06
C THR A 89 -14.45 -2.80 -0.53
N MET A 90 -13.19 -2.69 -0.97
CA MET A 90 -12.65 -1.43 -1.50
C MET A 90 -13.31 -1.01 -2.81
N ALA A 91 -13.58 -1.96 -3.72
CA ALA A 91 -14.33 -1.69 -4.94
C ALA A 91 -15.75 -1.21 -4.64
N LEU A 92 -16.45 -1.87 -3.72
CA LEU A 92 -17.81 -1.51 -3.30
C LEU A 92 -17.83 -0.12 -2.65
N LEU A 93 -16.91 0.15 -1.72
CA LEU A 93 -16.78 1.47 -1.10
C LEU A 93 -16.46 2.54 -2.14
N GLY A 94 -15.57 2.25 -3.07
CA GLY A 94 -15.23 3.19 -4.11
C GLY A 94 -16.41 3.53 -5.01
N TRP A 95 -17.14 2.51 -5.45
CA TRP A 95 -18.37 2.70 -6.23
C TRP A 95 -19.44 3.45 -5.43
N LEU A 96 -19.68 3.08 -4.17
CA LEU A 96 -20.69 3.70 -3.32
C LEU A 96 -20.41 5.19 -3.09
N PHE A 97 -19.15 5.56 -2.82
CA PHE A 97 -18.79 6.94 -2.56
C PHE A 97 -18.78 7.78 -3.84
N PHE A 98 -18.11 7.32 -4.90
CA PHE A 98 -17.89 8.14 -6.10
C PHE A 98 -19.01 8.07 -7.15
N LYS A 99 -19.85 7.01 -7.15
CA LYS A 99 -21.03 6.90 -8.02
C LYS A 99 -22.36 6.95 -7.29
N GLY A 100 -22.37 6.83 -5.96
CA GLY A 100 -23.59 6.91 -5.15
C GLY A 100 -23.70 8.23 -4.39
N LEU A 101 -22.92 8.38 -3.31
CA LEU A 101 -23.07 9.47 -2.34
C LEU A 101 -22.56 10.82 -2.85
N PHE A 102 -21.44 10.84 -3.58
CA PHE A 102 -20.82 12.05 -4.11
C PHE A 102 -20.96 12.19 -5.63
N ALA A 103 -21.92 11.47 -6.23
CA ALA A 103 -22.13 11.47 -7.68
C ALA A 103 -22.38 12.88 -8.25
N ASP A 104 -23.08 13.73 -7.49
CA ASP A 104 -23.37 15.11 -7.92
C ASP A 104 -22.18 16.07 -7.74
N TRP A 105 -21.16 15.67 -6.98
CA TRP A 105 -20.02 16.54 -6.59
C TRP A 105 -18.72 16.18 -7.32
N VAL A 106 -18.66 15.03 -8.00
CA VAL A 106 -17.46 14.54 -8.66
C VAL A 106 -17.73 14.29 -10.13
N ASP A 107 -16.85 14.78 -11.00
CA ASP A 107 -16.92 14.52 -12.43
C ASP A 107 -16.87 12.99 -12.71
N PRO A 108 -17.73 12.45 -13.60
CA PRO A 108 -17.80 11.01 -13.87
C PRO A 108 -16.48 10.38 -14.34
N GLN A 109 -15.64 11.15 -15.03
CA GLN A 109 -14.35 10.69 -15.54
C GLN A 109 -13.36 10.53 -14.39
N THR A 110 -13.21 11.56 -13.56
CA THR A 110 -12.32 11.51 -12.38
C THR A 110 -12.81 10.52 -11.32
N ALA A 111 -14.13 10.38 -11.16
CA ALA A 111 -14.73 9.36 -10.29
C ALA A 111 -14.29 7.95 -10.68
N THR A 112 -14.21 7.66 -11.97
CA THR A 112 -13.77 6.34 -12.47
C THR A 112 -12.28 6.11 -12.20
N GLU A 113 -11.44 7.13 -12.36
CA GLU A 113 -10.02 7.08 -12.02
C GLU A 113 -9.78 6.88 -10.52
N TYR A 114 -10.54 7.55 -9.65
CA TYR A 114 -10.46 7.36 -8.21
C TYR A 114 -10.91 5.96 -7.77
N ILE A 115 -11.97 5.43 -8.38
CA ILE A 115 -12.42 4.05 -8.16
C ILE A 115 -11.31 3.06 -8.56
N ALA A 116 -10.70 3.26 -9.72
CA ALA A 116 -9.60 2.43 -10.18
C ALA A 116 -8.41 2.47 -9.21
N GLY A 117 -8.02 3.66 -8.75
CA GLY A 117 -6.99 3.84 -7.74
C GLY A 117 -7.30 3.10 -6.43
N MET A 118 -8.52 3.19 -5.92
CA MET A 118 -8.92 2.47 -4.70
C MET A 118 -8.93 0.95 -4.87
N ILE A 119 -9.33 0.45 -6.05
CA ILE A 119 -9.25 -0.98 -6.36
C ILE A 119 -7.80 -1.43 -6.34
N LEU A 120 -6.90 -0.72 -7.02
CA LEU A 120 -5.47 -1.04 -7.04
C LEU A 120 -4.86 -1.04 -5.63
N LEU A 121 -5.21 -0.05 -4.79
CA LEU A 121 -4.81 0.00 -3.38
C LEU A 121 -5.44 -1.13 -2.54
N GLY A 122 -6.65 -1.56 -2.90
CA GLY A 122 -7.36 -2.67 -2.27
C GLY A 122 -6.70 -4.01 -2.53
N VAL A 123 -6.29 -4.27 -3.78
CA VAL A 123 -5.62 -5.51 -4.21
C VAL A 123 -4.17 -5.57 -3.71
N ALA A 124 -3.48 -4.43 -3.62
CA ALA A 124 -2.10 -4.40 -3.13
C ALA A 124 -2.00 -4.76 -1.62
N PRO A 125 -1.24 -5.79 -1.23
CA PRO A 125 -0.94 -6.04 0.17
C PRO A 125 0.05 -4.99 0.70
N CYS A 126 -0.07 -4.64 1.98
CA CYS A 126 0.87 -3.75 2.64
C CYS A 126 1.87 -4.58 3.44
N THR A 127 3.10 -4.71 2.92
CA THR A 127 4.15 -5.54 3.52
C THR A 127 4.91 -4.80 4.61
N ALA A 128 5.35 -3.58 4.30
CA ALA A 128 6.15 -2.73 5.18
C ALA A 128 5.49 -2.41 6.50
N MET A 129 4.27 -1.89 6.42
CA MET A 129 3.60 -1.36 7.59
C MET A 129 3.25 -2.49 8.56
N VAL A 130 2.90 -3.67 8.06
CA VAL A 130 2.60 -4.84 8.89
C VAL A 130 3.83 -5.25 9.71
N PHE A 131 5.04 -5.16 9.14
CA PHE A 131 6.27 -5.43 9.87
C PHE A 131 6.52 -4.42 11.00
N VAL A 132 6.35 -3.13 10.72
CA VAL A 132 6.48 -2.06 11.73
C VAL A 132 5.43 -2.23 12.84
N TRP A 133 4.17 -2.48 12.48
CA TRP A 133 3.10 -2.72 13.46
C TRP A 133 3.37 -3.96 14.31
N SER A 134 3.89 -5.03 13.71
CA SER A 134 4.29 -6.24 14.43
C SER A 134 5.39 -5.91 15.45
N GLN A 135 6.43 -5.17 15.06
CA GLN A 135 7.47 -4.73 15.98
C GLN A 135 6.92 -3.86 17.12
N LEU A 136 6.07 -2.88 16.80
CA LEU A 136 5.45 -1.99 17.79
C LEU A 136 4.55 -2.72 18.79
N THR A 137 3.87 -3.79 18.35
CA THR A 137 2.99 -4.62 19.18
C THR A 137 3.69 -5.78 19.87
N LYS A 138 5.03 -5.89 19.74
CA LYS A 138 5.83 -7.03 20.23
C LYS A 138 5.36 -8.38 19.65
N GLY A 139 4.93 -8.34 18.39
CA GLY A 139 4.56 -9.52 17.61
C GLY A 139 5.75 -10.39 17.26
N ASP A 140 5.44 -11.58 16.75
CA ASP A 140 6.42 -12.55 16.27
C ASP A 140 6.91 -12.14 14.87
N ALA A 141 8.10 -11.57 14.80
CA ALA A 141 8.68 -11.08 13.55
C ALA A 141 8.83 -12.21 12.50
N ASN A 142 9.18 -13.42 12.92
CA ASN A 142 9.34 -14.56 12.00
C ASN A 142 7.98 -14.97 11.42
N TYR A 143 6.93 -14.97 12.25
CA TYR A 143 5.56 -15.22 11.77
C TYR A 143 5.07 -14.12 10.82
N THR A 144 5.38 -12.86 11.11
CA THR A 144 5.04 -11.74 10.22
C THR A 144 5.77 -11.83 8.88
N LEU A 145 7.07 -12.17 8.87
CA LEU A 145 7.83 -12.38 7.64
C LEU A 145 7.23 -13.50 6.79
N VAL A 146 6.86 -14.62 7.42
CA VAL A 146 6.17 -15.74 6.78
C VAL A 146 4.86 -15.27 6.13
N GLN A 147 4.03 -14.53 6.88
CA GLN A 147 2.73 -14.04 6.42
C GLN A 147 2.87 -13.08 5.23
N VAL A 148 3.84 -12.16 5.30
CA VAL A 148 4.15 -11.21 4.23
C VAL A 148 4.69 -11.93 2.99
N SER A 149 5.64 -12.86 3.15
CA SER A 149 6.25 -13.59 2.03
C SER A 149 5.22 -14.40 1.23
N ILE A 150 4.27 -15.04 1.92
CA ILE A 150 3.21 -15.80 1.25
C ILE A 150 2.25 -14.86 0.52
N ASN A 151 1.95 -13.71 1.11
CA ASN A 151 1.13 -12.70 0.48
C ASN A 151 1.78 -12.18 -0.81
N ASP A 152 3.09 -11.94 -0.79
CA ASP A 152 3.85 -11.49 -1.96
C ASP A 152 3.90 -12.55 -3.07
N ILE A 153 4.07 -13.83 -2.71
CA ILE A 153 3.99 -14.94 -3.67
C ILE A 153 2.61 -14.98 -4.33
N ILE A 154 1.54 -14.89 -3.53
CA ILE A 154 0.18 -14.89 -4.06
C ILE A 154 -0.04 -13.65 -4.94
N MET A 155 0.54 -12.50 -4.58
CA MET A 155 0.40 -11.25 -5.34
C MET A 155 0.88 -11.39 -6.77
N ILE A 156 1.97 -12.10 -7.03
CA ILE A 156 2.48 -12.35 -8.38
C ILE A 156 1.41 -12.98 -9.29
N PHE A 157 0.56 -13.84 -8.74
CA PHE A 157 -0.46 -14.57 -9.51
C PHE A 157 -1.86 -13.98 -9.40
N ALA A 158 -2.24 -13.44 -8.24
CA ALA A 158 -3.61 -13.02 -7.94
C ALA A 158 -3.83 -11.51 -8.18
N PHE A 159 -2.79 -10.68 -8.14
CA PHE A 159 -2.94 -9.24 -8.30
C PHE A 159 -3.54 -8.88 -9.66
N ALA A 160 -2.92 -9.31 -10.76
CA ALA A 160 -3.37 -8.95 -12.10
C ALA A 160 -4.78 -9.49 -12.43
N PRO A 161 -5.13 -10.77 -12.13
CA PRO A 161 -6.48 -11.27 -12.37
C PRO A 161 -7.57 -10.56 -11.56
N ILE A 162 -7.33 -10.29 -10.26
CA ILE A 162 -8.33 -9.66 -9.41
C ILE A 162 -8.48 -8.17 -9.78
N ALA A 163 -7.37 -7.48 -10.03
CA ALA A 163 -7.41 -6.09 -10.49
C ALA A 163 -8.14 -5.99 -11.83
N GLY A 164 -7.83 -6.84 -12.81
CA GLY A 164 -8.54 -6.88 -14.09
C GLY A 164 -10.03 -7.16 -13.92
N MET A 165 -10.40 -8.18 -13.14
CA MET A 165 -11.80 -8.50 -12.88
C MET A 165 -12.60 -7.35 -12.23
N LEU A 166 -11.97 -6.58 -11.34
CA LEU A 166 -12.63 -5.46 -10.64
C LEU A 166 -12.62 -4.16 -11.45
N LEU A 167 -11.65 -3.97 -12.34
CA LEU A 167 -11.53 -2.78 -13.19
C LEU A 167 -12.38 -2.89 -14.47
N GLY A 168 -12.71 -4.11 -14.91
CA GLY A 168 -13.47 -4.39 -16.14
C GLY A 168 -12.57 -4.50 -17.37
#